data_AF-A0A3D6BQR9-F1
#
_entry.id   AF-A0A3D6BQR9-F1
#
_cell.length_a   1.000
_cell.length_b   1.000
_cell.length_c   1.000
_cell.angle_alpha   90.00
_cell.angle_beta   90.00
_cell.angle_gamma   90.00
#
_symmetry.space_group_name_H-M   'P 1'
#
loop_
_entity.id
_entity.type
_entity.pdbx_description
1 polymer ?
#
loop_
_entity_poly.entity_id
_entity_poly.type
_entity_poly.pdbx_seq_one_letter_code
_entity_poly.pdbx_strand_id
1 'polypeptide(L)' 'MAVREQTIRLHQAIKEDFDKLSSVKEYGVPKYTNQYILNRLAEKYFKSARTIENIVFGRVPDKYKDQEPTQISMNL' A
#
# COMPACT_ATOMS: atom_id res chain seq x y z
N MET A 1 10.21 -20.55 -2.60
CA MET A 1 9.03 -19.77 -2.14
C MET A 1 9.38 -18.60 -1.20
N ALA A 2 10.58 -18.00 -1.29
CA ALA A 2 10.99 -16.93 -0.35
C ALA A 2 10.54 -15.51 -0.77
N VAL A 3 10.45 -15.25 -2.09
CA VAL A 3 10.09 -13.92 -2.64
C VAL A 3 8.69 -13.50 -2.23
N ARG A 4 7.73 -14.43 -2.26
CA ARG A 4 6.32 -14.17 -1.91
C ARG A 4 6.15 -13.75 -0.46
N GLU A 5 6.93 -14.34 0.46
CA GLU A 5 6.83 -14.01 1.88
C GLU A 5 7.36 -12.61 2.19
N GLN A 6 8.47 -12.21 1.56
CA GLN A 6 8.98 -10.84 1.70
C GLN A 6 7.99 -9.80 1.17
N THR A 7 7.38 -10.04 0.01
CA THR A 7 6.34 -9.15 -0.54
C THR A 7 5.13 -9.07 0.39
N ILE A 8 4.67 -10.18 0.96
CA ILE A 8 3.56 -10.19 1.94
C ILE A 8 3.92 -9.36 3.17
N ARG A 9 5.12 -9.55 3.73
CA ARG A 9 5.59 -8.77 4.90
C ARG A 9 5.68 -7.28 4.58
N LEU A 10 6.18 -6.92 3.40
CA LEU A 10 6.23 -5.53 2.93
C LEU A 10 4.83 -4.92 2.84
N HIS A 11 3.88 -5.61 2.20
CA HIS A 11 2.50 -5.14 2.07
C HIS A 11 1.81 -4.99 3.43
N GLN A 12 2.06 -5.92 4.35
CA GLN A 12 1.55 -5.86 5.70
C GLN A 12 2.11 -4.64 6.45
N ALA A 13 3.42 -4.40 6.37
CA ALA A 13 4.04 -3.24 7.00
C ALA A 13 3.49 -1.91 6.44
N ILE A 14 3.27 -1.82 5.12
CA ILE A 14 2.68 -0.64 4.48
C ILE A 14 1.26 -0.37 5.01
N LYS A 15 0.44 -1.42 5.16
CA LYS A 15 -0.93 -1.31 5.70
C LYS A 15 -0.92 -0.85 7.15
N GLU A 16 -0.09 -1.47 8.00
CA GLU A 16 0.02 -1.10 9.40
C GLU A 16 0.45 0.35 9.59
N ASP A 17 1.37 0.85 8.77
CA ASP A 17 1.81 2.24 8.85
C ASP A 17 0.77 3.22 8.29
N PHE A 18 0.01 2.82 7.28
CA PHE A 18 -1.16 3.59 6.83
C PHE A 18 -2.21 3.70 7.94
N ASP A 19 -2.53 2.60 8.61
CA ASP A 19 -3.52 2.57 9.70
C ASP A 19 -3.06 3.45 10.88
N LYS A 20 -1.78 3.38 11.25
CA LYS A 20 -1.21 4.27 12.28
C LYS A 20 -1.38 5.74 11.91
N LEU A 21 -1.00 6.13 10.69
CA LEU A 21 -1.07 7.53 10.26
C LEU A 21 -2.50 8.02 10.08
N SER A 22 -3.40 7.20 9.54
CA SER A 22 -4.81 7.56 9.33
C SER A 22 -5.58 7.65 10.65
N SER A 23 -5.15 6.93 11.68
CA SER A 23 -5.74 6.99 13.02
C SER A 23 -5.39 8.26 13.80
N VAL A 24 -4.35 9.00 13.40
CA VAL A 24 -3.93 10.24 14.07
C VAL A 24 -5.01 11.31 13.89
N LYS A 25 -5.56 11.78 15.00
CA LYS A 25 -6.54 12.88 15.04
C LYS A 25 -5.97 14.10 15.75
N GLU A 26 -6.37 15.27 15.29
CA GLU A 26 -6.08 16.55 15.91
C GLU A 26 -7.38 17.35 15.96
N TYR A 27 -7.74 17.90 17.12
CA TYR A 27 -9.04 18.56 17.34
C TYR A 27 -10.27 17.70 16.95
N GLY A 28 -10.17 16.38 17.10
CA GLY A 28 -11.24 15.44 16.77
C GLY A 28 -11.37 15.08 15.28
N VAL A 29 -10.58 15.71 14.40
CA VAL A 29 -10.58 15.42 12.95
C VAL A 29 -9.30 14.68 12.54
N PRO A 30 -9.31 13.88 11.45
CA PRO A 30 -8.09 13.26 10.94
C PRO A 30 -7.01 14.30 10.65
N LYS A 31 -5.83 14.12 11.25
CA LYS A 31 -4.71 15.05 11.12
C LYS A 31 -4.13 15.07 9.71
N TYR A 32 -4.12 13.91 9.05
CA TYR A 32 -3.49 13.72 7.76
C TYR A 32 -4.51 13.32 6.71
N THR A 33 -4.43 13.91 5.52
CA THR A 33 -5.21 13.49 4.36
C THR A 33 -4.65 12.18 3.80
N ASN A 34 -5.49 11.40 3.13
CA ASN A 34 -5.04 10.18 2.45
C ASN A 34 -3.88 10.46 1.48
N GLN A 35 -3.95 11.56 0.71
CA GLN A 35 -2.89 11.93 -0.23
C GLN A 35 -1.55 12.16 0.47
N TYR A 36 -1.55 12.84 1.63
CA TYR A 36 -0.34 13.05 2.41
C TYR A 36 0.24 11.73 2.91
N ILE A 37 -0.60 10.86 3.47
CA ILE A 37 -0.18 9.55 4.00
C ILE A 37 0.43 8.71 2.88
N LEU A 38 -0.24 8.63 1.71
CA LEU A 38 0.24 7.88 0.56
C LEU A 38 1.60 8.38 0.06
N ASN A 39 1.80 9.70 -0.04
CA ASN A 39 3.09 10.28 -0.44
C ASN A 39 4.20 10.02 0.59
N ARG A 40 3.87 10.10 1.89
CA ARG A 40 4.83 9.81 2.97
C ARG A 40 5.28 8.34 2.96
N LEU A 41 4.35 7.42 2.74
CA LEU A 41 4.66 5.99 2.62
C LEU A 41 5.42 5.69 1.32
N ALA A 42 5.09 6.38 0.23
CA ALA A 42 5.80 6.27 -1.05
C ALA A 42 7.30 6.59 -0.88
N GLU A 43 7.62 7.67 -0.17
CA GLU A 43 9.01 8.04 0.18
C GLU A 43 9.66 6.97 1.08
N LYS A 44 8.98 6.57 2.17
CA LYS A 44 9.52 5.59 3.14
C LYS A 44 9.85 4.23 2.51
N TYR A 45 9.00 3.74 1.61
CA TYR A 45 9.12 2.40 1.02
C TYR A 45 9.73 2.40 -0.38
N PHE A 46 10.17 3.56 -0.89
CA PHE A 46 10.72 3.73 -2.23
C PHE A 46 9.80 3.17 -3.32
N LYS A 47 8.49 3.47 -3.22
CA LYS A 47 7.45 3.06 -4.18
C LYS A 47 6.70 4.28 -4.69
N SER A 48 5.98 4.13 -5.80
CA SER A 48 5.07 5.18 -6.25
C SER A 48 3.86 5.30 -5.32
N ALA A 49 3.30 6.51 -5.16
CA ALA A 49 2.07 6.71 -4.38
C ALA A 49 0.92 5.83 -4.89
N ARG A 50 0.84 5.60 -6.20
CA ARG A 50 -0.15 4.68 -6.81
C ARG A 50 0.07 3.23 -6.39
N THR A 51 1.32 2.78 -6.26
CA THR A 51 1.64 1.44 -5.76
C THR A 51 1.22 1.29 -4.29
N ILE A 52 1.49 2.29 -3.45
CA ILE A 52 1.05 2.30 -2.05
C ILE A 52 -0.49 2.26 -2.00
N GLU A 53 -1.17 3.10 -2.77
CA GLU A 53 -2.63 3.14 -2.86
C GLU A 53 -3.21 1.76 -3.21
N ASN A 54 -2.63 1.10 -4.20
CA ASN A 54 -3.04 -0.24 -4.62
C ASN A 54 -2.85 -1.27 -3.50
N ILE A 55 -1.73 -1.23 -2.78
CA ILE A 55 -1.44 -2.14 -1.66
C ILE A 55 -2.42 -1.92 -0.50
N VAL A 56 -2.64 -0.66 -0.12
CA VAL A 56 -3.50 -0.29 1.02
C VAL A 56 -4.96 -0.62 0.72
N PHE A 57 -5.48 -0.20 -0.43
CA PHE A 57 -6.90 -0.38 -0.77
C PHE A 57 -7.20 -1.68 -1.53
N GLY A 58 -6.21 -2.57 -1.70
CA GLY A 58 -6.37 -3.84 -2.41
C GLY A 58 -6.75 -3.68 -3.89
N ARG A 59 -6.37 -2.56 -4.53
CA ARG A 59 -6.69 -2.31 -5.93
C ARG A 59 -5.68 -3.02 -6.83
N VAL A 60 -6.17 -3.89 -7.71
CA VAL A 60 -5.37 -4.49 -8.78
C VAL A 60 -5.26 -3.47 -9.92
N PRO A 61 -4.04 -3.12 -10.39
CA PRO A 61 -3.90 -2.27 -11.56
C PRO A 61 -4.65 -2.85 -12.77
N ASP A 62 -5.30 -2.01 -13.58
CA ASP A 62 -6.13 -2.46 -14.71
C ASP A 62 -5.37 -3.39 -15.67
N LYS A 63 -4.07 -3.13 -15.88
CA LYS A 63 -3.17 -3.95 -16.71
C LYS A 63 -2.96 -5.40 -16.22
N TYR A 64 -3.42 -5.73 -15.02
CA TYR A 64 -3.32 -7.06 -14.44
C TYR A 64 -4.69 -7.69 -14.16
N LYS A 65 -5.81 -7.02 -14.50
CA LYS A 65 -7.16 -7.53 -14.26
C LYS A 65 -7.47 -8.80 -15.06
N ASP A 66 -6.90 -8.91 -16.26
CA ASP A 66 -7.12 -10.05 -17.16
C ASP A 66 -6.07 -11.17 -16.97
N GLN A 67 -5.16 -11.02 -16.02
CA GLN A 67 -4.13 -12.03 -15.73
C GLN A 67 -4.61 -12.98 -14.64
N GLU A 68 -4.34 -14.27 -14.82
CA GLU A 68 -4.55 -15.27 -13.78
C GLU A 68 -3.91 -14.81 -12.46
N PRO A 69 -4.58 -14.93 -11.30
CA PRO A 69 -4.13 -14.36 -10.02
C PRO A 69 -2.72 -14.80 -9.61
N THR A 70 -2.26 -15.94 -10.11
CA THR A 70 -0.90 -16.46 -9.95
C THR A 70 0.17 -15.54 -10.59
N GLN A 71 -0.12 -14.91 -11.73
CA GLN A 71 0.79 -14.02 -12.45
C GLN A 71 0.88 -12.62 -11.82
N ILE A 72 -0.22 -12.15 -11.24
CA ILE A 72 -0.30 -10.86 -10.53
C ILE A 72 0.66 -10.86 -9.33
N SER A 73 0.70 -11.98 -8.59
CA SER A 73 1.57 -12.14 -7.40
C SER A 73 3.07 -12.20 -7.70
N MET A 74 3.47 -12.35 -8.97
CA MET A 74 4.89 -12.33 -9.39
C MET A 74 5.36 -10.94 -9.87
N ASN A 75 4.43 -10.04 -10.19
CA ASN A 75 4.71 -8.75 -10.85
C ASN A 75 4.49 -7.52 -9.93
N LEU A 76 4.05 -7.74 -8.69
CA LEU A 76 3.88 -6.73 -7.63
C LEU A 76 4.93 -6.93 -6.54
#